data_AF-A0A7T8H2S1-F1
#
_entry.id   AF-A0A7T8H2S1-F1
#
_cell.length_a   1.000
_cell.length_b   1.000
_cell.length_c   1.000
_cell.angle_alpha   90.00
_cell.angle_beta   90.00
_cell.angle_gamma   90.00
#
_symmetry.space_group_name_H-M   'P 1'
#
loop_
_entity.id
_entity.type
_entity.pdbx_description
1 polymer ?
#
loop_
_entity_poly.entity_id
_entity_poly.type
_entity_poly.pdbx_seq_one_letter_code
_entity_poly.pdbx_strand_id
1 'polypeptide(L)' 'AVQVAINDVARSIAGCRRRDHIRIEDLLSIAKIPSLNEITVMAVAVETWKCFHSNDGGCGARNPIGDL' A
#
# COMPACT_ATOMS: atom_id res chain seq x y z
N ALA A 1 -5.10 -0.43 -13.98
CA ALA A 1 -6.43 -0.06 -13.44
C ALA A 1 -6.33 0.59 -12.05
N VAL A 2 -5.65 -0.02 -11.07
CA VAL A 2 -5.60 0.44 -9.67
C VAL A 2 -5.07 1.87 -9.50
N GLN A 3 -3.96 2.23 -10.15
CA GLN A 3 -3.39 3.59 -10.07
C GLN A 3 -4.37 4.68 -10.52
N VAL A 4 -5.21 4.39 -11.53
CA VAL A 4 -6.21 5.34 -12.02
C VAL A 4 -7.28 5.57 -10.96
N ALA A 5 -7.75 4.50 -10.31
CA ALA A 5 -8.73 4.59 -9.23
C ALA A 5 -8.18 5.39 -8.02
N ILE A 6 -6.94 5.13 -7.60
CA ILE A 6 -6.28 5.89 -6.53
C ILE A 6 -6.20 7.38 -6.90
N ASN A 7 -5.78 7.69 -8.13
CA ASN A 7 -5.70 9.07 -8.57
C ASN A 7 -7.06 9.77 -8.63
N ASP A 8 -8.13 9.05 -8.96
CA ASP A 8 -9.49 9.61 -8.98
C ASP A 8 -10.01 9.88 -7.58
N VAL A 9 -9.73 8.98 -6.62
CA VAL A 9 -9.99 9.21 -5.19
C VAL A 9 -9.20 10.43 -4.70
N ALA A 10 -7.90 10.50 -5.01
CA ALA A 10 -7.06 11.64 -4.62
C ALA A 10 -7.60 12.97 -5.19
N ARG A 11 -8.08 12.98 -6.44
CA ARG A 11 -8.73 14.16 -7.03
C ARG A 11 -10.03 14.55 -6.34
N SER A 12 -10.84 13.56 -5.96
CA SER A 12 -12.08 13.81 -5.22
C SER A 12 -11.80 14.44 -3.85
N ILE A 13 -10.73 14.04 -3.17
CA ILE A 13 -10.33 14.60 -1.87
C ILE A 13 -9.73 16.00 -2.04
N ALA A 14 -8.81 16.16 -2.99
CA ALA A 14 -8.11 17.42 -3.24
C ALA A 14 -9.00 18.47 -3.94
N GLY A 15 -10.20 18.11 -4.40
CA GLY A 15 -11.12 19.01 -5.11
C GLY A 15 -10.64 19.43 -6.50
N CYS A 16 -9.75 18.67 -7.13
CA CYS A 16 -9.16 19.00 -8.42
C CYS A 16 -9.67 18.11 -9.56
N ARG A 17 -9.49 18.56 -10.80
CA ARG A 17 -9.93 17.90 -12.04
C ARG A 17 -8.72 17.43 -12.84
N ARG A 18 -8.94 16.49 -13.77
CA ARG A 18 -7.87 16.01 -14.68
C ARG A 18 -7.25 17.12 -15.53
N ARG A 19 -8.06 18.11 -15.92
CA ARG A 19 -7.65 19.27 -16.72
C ARG A 19 -6.76 20.27 -15.98
N ASP A 20 -6.62 20.13 -14.66
CA ASP A 20 -5.78 21.03 -13.87
C ASP A 20 -4.29 20.65 -14.00
N HIS A 21 -3.98 19.56 -14.70
CA HIS A 21 -2.63 19.11 -15.06
C HIS A 21 -1.65 19.02 -13.88
N ILE A 22 -2.18 18.75 -12.68
CA ILE A 22 -1.39 18.58 -11.46
C ILE A 22 -0.55 17.30 -11.56
N ARG A 23 0.73 17.38 -11.15
CA ARG A 23 1.62 16.23 -11.05
C ARG A 23 1.05 15.24 -10.03
N ILE A 24 1.21 13.94 -10.29
CA ILE A 24 0.64 12.88 -9.43
C ILE A 24 1.24 12.95 -8.01
N GLU A 25 2.53 13.25 -7.89
CA GLU A 25 3.20 13.43 -6.58
C GLU A 25 2.59 14.55 -5.73
N ASP A 26 2.30 15.70 -6.35
CA ASP A 26 1.66 16.83 -5.66
C ASP A 26 0.21 16.50 -5.30
N LEU A 27 -0.52 15.87 -6.23
CA LEU A 27 -1.91 15.43 -6.02
C LEU A 27 -2.02 14.50 -4.81
N LEU A 28 -1.14 13.51 -4.72
CA LEU A 28 -1.10 12.55 -3.61
C LEU A 28 -0.71 13.23 -2.29
N SER A 29 0.25 14.15 -2.33
CA SER A 29 0.67 14.94 -1.15
C SER A 29 -0.43 15.85 -0.61
N ILE A 30 -1.24 16.46 -1.49
CA ILE A 30 -2.42 17.27 -1.12
C ILE A 30 -3.50 16.38 -0.50
N ALA A 31 -3.80 15.24 -1.14
CA ALA A 31 -4.82 14.31 -0.66
C ALA A 31 -4.40 13.49 0.57
N LYS A 32 -3.12 13.55 0.98
CA LYS A 32 -2.52 12.75 2.05
C LYS A 32 -2.68 11.25 1.83
N ILE A 33 -2.65 10.82 0.57
CA ILE A 33 -2.72 9.41 0.18
C ILE A 33 -1.31 8.96 -0.22
N PRO A 34 -0.79 7.85 0.33
CA PRO A 34 0.46 7.27 -0.13
C PRO A 34 0.37 6.79 -1.57
N SER A 35 1.51 6.79 -2.27
CA SER A 35 1.60 6.23 -3.61
C SER A 35 1.28 4.73 -3.63
N LEU A 36 0.87 4.21 -4.79
CA LEU A 36 0.64 2.77 -4.96
C LEU A 36 1.88 1.94 -4.61
N ASN A 37 3.07 2.46 -4.91
CA ASN A 37 4.33 1.80 -4.58
C ASN A 37 4.52 1.71 -3.06
N GLU A 38 4.30 2.80 -2.32
CA GLU A 38 4.39 2.80 -0.86
C GLU A 38 3.37 1.85 -0.23
N ILE A 39 2.12 1.86 -0.72
CA ILE A 39 1.08 0.92 -0.28
C ILE A 39 1.51 -0.52 -0.52
N THR A 40 2.06 -0.82 -1.70
CA THR A 40 2.48 -2.17 -2.08
C THR A 40 3.65 -2.64 -1.21
N VAL A 41 4.65 -1.79 -0.99
CA VAL A 41 5.78 -2.10 -0.11
C VAL A 41 5.31 -2.35 1.32
N MET A 42 4.44 -1.48 1.85
CA MET A 42 3.90 -1.65 3.20
C MET A 42 3.09 -2.94 3.33
N ALA A 43 2.25 -3.25 2.34
CA ALA A 43 1.48 -4.50 2.33
C ALA A 43 2.40 -5.72 2.32
N VAL A 44 3.41 -5.75 1.46
CA VAL A 44 4.38 -6.86 1.39
C VAL A 44 5.16 -7.00 2.70
N ALA A 45 5.62 -5.88 3.28
CA ALA A 45 6.35 -5.90 4.54
C ALA A 45 5.48 -6.43 5.69
N VAL A 46 4.23 -5.98 5.79
CA VAL A 46 3.29 -6.43 6.81
C VAL A 46 2.94 -7.90 6.65
N GLU A 47 2.66 -8.37 5.44
CA GLU A 47 2.38 -9.79 5.20
C GLU A 47 3.61 -10.66 5.46
N THR A 48 4.81 -10.21 5.09
CA THR A 48 6.06 -10.92 5.39
C THR A 48 6.28 -11.01 6.91
N TRP A 49 6.08 -9.91 7.64
CA TRP A 49 6.15 -9.88 9.09
C TRP A 49 5.15 -10.85 9.72
N LYS A 50 3.89 -10.83 9.26
CA LYS A 50 2.85 -11.76 9.71
C LYS A 50 3.26 -13.19 9.44
N CYS A 51 3.72 -13.53 8.23
CA CYS A 51 4.19 -14.87 7.90
C CYS A 51 5.30 -15.30 8.86
N PHE A 52 6.34 -14.48 9.06
CA PHE A 52 7.44 -14.78 9.97
C PHE A 52 6.96 -15.07 11.40
N HIS A 53 5.99 -14.29 11.90
CA HIS A 53 5.44 -14.43 13.26
C HIS A 53 4.25 -15.40 13.34
N SER A 54 3.79 -15.94 12.21
CA SER A 54 2.63 -16.81 12.15
C SER A 54 2.99 -18.13 12.82
N ASN A 55 2.35 -18.39 13.96
CA ASN A 55 2.51 -19.62 14.73
C ASN A 55 1.36 -20.62 14.43
N ASP A 56 0.64 -20.41 13.34
CA ASP A 56 -0.54 -21.16 12.90
C ASP A 56 -0.19 -22.40 12.06
N GLY A 57 1.07 -22.86 12.15
CA GLY A 57 1.45 -24.20 11.73
C GLY A 57 0.61 -25.22 12.48
N GLY A 58 -0.45 -25.73 11.85
CA GLY A 58 -1.14 -26.92 12.31
C GLY A 58 -0.09 -28.00 12.61
N CYS A 59 -0.09 -28.47 13.87
CA CYS A 59 0.89 -29.40 14.44
C CYS A 59 2.23 -28.82 14.94
N GLY A 60 2.32 -27.53 15.26
CA GLY A 60 3.45 -26.99 16.05
C GLY A 60 4.79 -26.98 15.31
N ALA A 61 4.78 -27.06 13.98
CA ALA A 61 5.95 -26.77 13.18
C ALA A 61 6.18 -25.25 13.21
N ARG A 62 7.21 -24.81 13.95
CA ARG A 62 7.71 -23.43 13.87
C ARG A 62 7.96 -23.09 12.39
N ASN A 63 7.53 -21.91 11.96
CA ASN A 63 7.81 -21.43 10.62
C ASN A 63 9.34 -21.41 10.42
N PRO A 64 9.91 -22.18 9.47
CA PRO A 64 11.35 -22.25 9.26
C PRO A 64 11.95 -20.92 8.78
N ILE A 65 11.13 -19.96 8.37
CA ILE A 65 11.57 -18.59 8.03
C ILE A 65 11.78 -17.73 9.28
N GLY A 66 11.16 -18.09 10.41
CA GLY A 66 11.26 -17.41 11.72
C GLY A 66 12.62 -17.54 12.42
N ASP A 67 13.45 -18.50 12.00
CA ASP A 67 14.68 -18.92 12.70
C ASP A 67 15.98 -18.52 11.96
N LEU A 68 15.91 -17.66 10.93
CA LEU A 68 17.09 -17.11 10.22
C LEU A 68 17.72 -15.91 10.92
#